data_AF-A0A0C1EJD4-F1
#
_entry.id   AF-A0A0C1EJD4-F1
#
_cell.length_a   1.000
_cell.length_b   1.000
_cell.length_c   1.000
_cell.angle_alpha   90.00
_cell.angle_beta   90.00
_cell.angle_gamma   90.00
#
_symmetry.space_group_name_H-M   'P 1'
#
loop_
_entity.id
_entity.type
_entity.pdbx_description
1 polymer ?
#
loop_
_entity_poly.entity_id
_entity_poly.type
_entity_poly.pdbx_seq_one_letter_code
_entity_poly.pdbx_strand_id
1 'polypeptide(L)'
;MIPMSSQKTVVVGMSGGVDSSVSALLLKEQGYNVIGMFMKNWDETDENGVCPATRDFEDVVRVCDQISIPYYSVNFVKEYWDNVFSHFIEELKQGHTPNPDILCNREIKFKVMLDKALQLGADFLATGHYCRNYLAESHTQLLKGLDPGKDQSYFLYAISQRALHRALFPIGNLQKSEVREIARKHGLSTSEKKIVRVSVLLVKETLNSF
;
A
#
# COMPACT_ATOMS: atom_id res chain seq x y z
N MET A 1 -13.08 10.35 36.80
CA MET A 1 -12.14 10.08 35.69
C MET A 1 -12.96 9.78 34.46
N ILE A 2 -12.93 10.68 33.47
CA ILE A 2 -13.59 10.49 32.18
C ILE A 2 -12.69 9.53 31.37
N PRO A 3 -13.21 8.44 30.77
CA PRO A 3 -12.37 7.50 30.04
C PRO A 3 -11.70 8.22 28.86
N MET A 4 -10.38 8.08 28.73
CA MET A 4 -9.64 8.51 27.53
C MET A 4 -10.28 7.82 26.33
N SER A 5 -10.87 8.61 25.43
CA SER A 5 -11.26 8.16 24.09
C SER A 5 -10.11 7.34 23.49
N SER A 6 -10.34 6.05 23.22
CA SER A 6 -9.33 5.14 22.68
C SER A 6 -8.80 5.71 21.36
N GLN A 7 -7.51 6.02 21.31
CA GLN A 7 -6.82 6.43 20.10
C GLN A 7 -7.12 5.43 18.97
N LYS A 8 -7.64 5.91 17.83
CA LYS A 8 -7.98 5.03 16.71
C LYS A 8 -6.74 4.35 16.16
N THR A 9 -6.85 3.06 15.85
CA THR A 9 -5.73 2.28 15.33
C THR A 9 -5.77 2.24 13.81
N VAL A 10 -4.62 2.55 13.18
CA VAL A 10 -4.47 2.55 11.73
C VAL A 10 -3.32 1.64 11.34
N VAL A 11 -3.62 0.63 10.53
CA VAL A 11 -2.58 -0.15 9.85
C VAL A 11 -2.21 0.58 8.57
N VAL A 12 -0.92 0.78 8.32
CA VAL A 12 -0.41 1.38 7.09
C VAL A 12 0.24 0.29 6.25
N GLY A 13 -0.24 0.08 5.03
CA GLY A 13 0.44 -0.76 4.06
C GLY A 13 1.77 -0.13 3.65
N MET A 14 2.89 -0.70 4.10
CA MET A 14 4.23 -0.19 3.86
C MET A 14 4.96 -1.03 2.83
N SER A 15 5.41 -0.40 1.74
CA SER A 15 6.10 -1.07 0.62
C SER A 15 7.61 -0.88 0.64
N GLY A 16 8.16 -0.21 1.65
CA GLY A 16 9.57 0.25 1.66
C GLY A 16 9.82 1.46 0.76
N GLY A 17 8.76 2.10 0.25
CA GLY A 17 8.83 3.33 -0.54
C GLY A 17 8.47 4.59 0.28
N VAL A 18 8.95 5.75 -0.19
CA VAL A 18 8.75 7.05 0.48
C VAL A 18 7.28 7.41 0.73
N ASP A 19 6.38 6.99 -0.14
CA ASP A 19 4.95 7.36 -0.07
C ASP A 19 4.25 6.72 1.13
N SER A 20 4.49 5.43 1.35
CA SER A 20 3.99 4.75 2.55
C SER A 20 4.69 5.23 3.82
N SER A 21 5.98 5.56 3.75
CA SER A 21 6.75 6.09 4.89
C SER A 21 6.17 7.41 5.39
N VAL A 22 5.94 8.36 4.47
CA VAL A 22 5.34 9.65 4.81
C VAL A 22 3.89 9.49 5.23
N SER A 23 3.13 8.57 4.62
CA SER A 23 1.77 8.27 5.07
C SER A 23 1.73 7.83 6.53
N ALA A 24 2.63 6.93 6.94
CA ALA A 24 2.73 6.47 8.33
C ALA A 24 3.14 7.59 9.28
N LEU A 25 4.13 8.40 8.88
CA LEU A 25 4.57 9.58 9.64
C LEU A 25 3.41 10.56 9.89
N LEU A 26 2.70 10.97 8.82
CA LEU A 26 1.60 11.94 8.92
C LEU A 26 0.48 11.44 9.84
N LEU A 27 0.15 10.16 9.79
CA LEU A 27 -0.86 9.57 10.68
C LEU A 27 -0.37 9.53 12.13
N LYS A 28 0.92 9.25 12.35
CA LYS A 28 1.50 9.30 13.69
C LYS A 28 1.42 10.72 14.27
N GLU A 29 1.78 11.73 13.49
CA GLU A 29 1.72 13.14 13.89
C GLU A 29 0.28 13.62 14.15
N GLN A 30 -0.70 13.08 13.43
CA GLN A 30 -2.13 13.31 13.70
C GLN A 30 -2.63 12.63 14.97
N GLY A 31 -1.78 11.85 15.66
CA GLY A 31 -2.13 11.19 16.90
C GLY A 31 -2.95 9.92 16.70
N TYR A 32 -2.77 9.16 15.62
CA TYR A 32 -3.28 7.79 15.52
C TYR A 32 -2.34 6.79 16.21
N ASN A 33 -2.89 5.65 16.62
CA ASN A 33 -2.09 4.48 16.96
C ASN A 33 -1.71 3.76 15.67
N VAL A 34 -0.50 4.00 15.17
CA VAL A 34 -0.07 3.56 13.83
C VAL A 34 0.71 2.24 13.91
N ILE A 35 0.39 1.32 13.00
CA ILE A 35 1.07 0.03 12.84
C ILE A 35 1.49 -0.13 11.37
N GLY A 36 2.76 -0.39 11.10
CA GLY A 36 3.23 -0.73 9.76
C GLY A 36 2.89 -2.18 9.38
N MET A 37 2.48 -2.42 8.14
CA MET A 37 2.29 -3.77 7.60
C MET A 37 2.94 -3.89 6.23
N PHE A 38 4.00 -4.70 6.15
CA PHE A 38 4.64 -5.09 4.91
C PHE A 38 4.00 -6.38 4.38
N MET A 39 3.71 -6.44 3.07
CA MET A 39 3.15 -7.62 2.44
C MET A 39 4.15 -8.24 1.46
N LYS A 40 4.48 -9.51 1.67
CA LYS A 40 5.20 -10.33 0.68
C LYS A 40 4.16 -11.01 -0.21
N ASN A 41 4.04 -10.54 -1.45
CA ASN A 41 3.06 -11.05 -2.42
C ASN A 41 3.65 -11.96 -3.50
N TRP A 42 4.98 -12.02 -3.56
CA TRP A 42 5.68 -12.81 -4.57
C TRP A 42 6.94 -13.40 -3.96
N ASP A 43 7.27 -14.62 -4.36
CA ASP A 43 8.51 -15.29 -3.96
C ASP A 43 9.45 -15.28 -5.16
N GLU A 44 10.34 -14.29 -5.19
CA GLU A 44 11.44 -14.24 -6.13
C GLU A 44 12.75 -14.17 -5.37
N THR A 45 13.56 -15.21 -5.51
CA THR A 45 15.00 -15.13 -5.44
C THR A 45 15.50 -14.79 -6.83
N ASP A 46 16.22 -13.68 -6.97
CA ASP A 46 16.89 -13.38 -8.24
C ASP A 46 17.99 -14.42 -8.54
N GLU A 47 18.56 -14.34 -9.74
CA GLU A 47 19.68 -15.16 -10.22
C GLU A 47 20.93 -15.13 -9.33
N ASN A 48 21.04 -14.16 -8.40
CA ASN A 48 22.11 -14.05 -7.40
C ASN A 48 21.66 -14.48 -5.99
N GLY A 49 20.46 -15.05 -5.85
CA GLY A 49 19.88 -15.48 -4.57
C GLY A 49 19.38 -14.34 -3.68
N VAL A 50 19.31 -13.10 -4.19
CA VAL A 50 18.83 -11.94 -3.45
C VAL A 50 17.33 -11.78 -3.70
N CYS A 51 16.55 -11.69 -2.61
CA CYS A 51 15.12 -11.43 -2.69
C CYS A 51 14.85 -9.93 -2.57
N PRO A 52 14.34 -9.24 -3.61
CA PRO A 52 14.03 -7.81 -3.57
C PRO A 52 13.10 -7.42 -2.40
N ALA A 53 12.15 -8.31 -2.07
CA ALA A 53 11.24 -8.11 -0.93
C ALA A 53 11.97 -8.04 0.41
N THR A 54 13.16 -8.64 0.55
CA THR A 54 13.98 -8.54 1.77
C THR A 54 14.51 -7.12 1.94
N ARG A 55 15.02 -6.50 0.86
CA ARG A 55 15.52 -5.11 0.89
C ARG A 55 14.40 -4.11 1.16
N ASP A 56 13.23 -4.31 0.54
CA ASP A 56 12.07 -3.46 0.79
C ASP A 56 11.55 -3.61 2.23
N PHE A 57 11.59 -4.82 2.80
CA PHE A 57 11.25 -5.03 4.20
C PHE A 57 12.26 -4.36 5.16
N GLU A 58 13.55 -4.42 4.87
CA GLU A 58 14.57 -3.68 5.64
C GLU A 58 14.35 -2.16 5.63
N ASP A 59 13.89 -1.59 4.51
CA ASP A 59 13.50 -0.18 4.45
C ASP A 59 12.25 0.10 5.31
N VAL A 60 11.28 -0.81 5.35
CA VAL A 60 10.13 -0.70 6.26
C VAL A 60 10.59 -0.72 7.72
N VAL A 61 11.43 -1.68 8.11
CA VAL A 61 11.99 -1.78 9.46
C VAL A 61 12.68 -0.46 9.85
N ARG A 62 13.60 0.02 9.00
CA ARG A 62 14.33 1.26 9.24
C ARG A 62 13.39 2.45 9.42
N VAL A 63 12.39 2.62 8.56
CA VAL A 63 11.43 3.72 8.69
C VAL A 63 10.59 3.59 9.95
N CYS A 64 10.08 2.40 10.25
CA CYS A 64 9.26 2.16 11.44
C CYS A 64 10.03 2.42 12.74
N ASP A 65 11.31 2.05 12.79
CA ASP A 65 12.20 2.36 13.92
C ASP A 65 12.42 3.88 14.04
N GLN A 66 12.73 4.56 12.92
CA GLN A 66 12.93 6.01 12.87
C GLN A 66 11.72 6.79 13.39
N ILE A 67 10.51 6.37 13.00
CA ILE A 67 9.27 7.01 13.44
C ILE A 67 8.66 6.31 14.64
N SER A 68 9.35 5.37 15.30
CA SER A 68 8.93 4.60 16.47
C SER A 68 7.47 4.11 16.40
N ILE A 69 7.17 3.24 15.43
CA ILE A 69 5.90 2.51 15.31
C ILE A 69 6.17 1.00 15.21
N PRO A 70 5.29 0.14 15.74
CA PRO A 70 5.39 -1.30 15.52
C PRO A 70 5.13 -1.65 14.05
N TYR A 71 5.66 -2.78 13.61
CA TYR A 71 5.47 -3.29 12.26
C TYR A 71 5.29 -4.81 12.21
N TYR A 72 4.61 -5.29 11.18
CA TYR A 72 4.43 -6.70 10.89
C TYR A 72 4.75 -7.00 9.43
N SER A 73 5.17 -8.24 9.16
CA SER A 73 5.23 -8.80 7.82
C SER A 73 4.14 -9.85 7.66
N VAL A 74 3.46 -9.83 6.53
CA VAL A 74 2.43 -10.82 6.16
C VAL A 74 2.77 -11.41 4.80
N ASN A 75 2.56 -12.72 4.65
CA ASN A 75 2.76 -13.42 3.39
C ASN A 75 1.41 -13.63 2.72
N PHE A 76 1.23 -13.03 1.54
CA PHE A 76 0.04 -13.17 0.69
C PHE A 76 0.40 -13.73 -0.70
N VAL A 77 1.50 -14.49 -0.82
CA VAL A 77 1.95 -15.08 -2.09
C VAL A 77 0.84 -15.96 -2.68
N LYS A 78 0.19 -16.79 -1.87
CA LYS A 78 -0.88 -17.68 -2.31
C LYS A 78 -2.09 -16.87 -2.80
N GLU A 79 -2.55 -15.90 -2.01
CA GLU A 79 -3.69 -15.06 -2.34
C GLU A 79 -3.43 -14.22 -3.59
N TYR A 80 -2.22 -13.70 -3.76
CA TYR A 80 -1.82 -12.97 -4.95
C TYR A 80 -1.82 -13.88 -6.19
N TRP A 81 -1.25 -15.08 -6.08
CA TRP A 81 -1.25 -16.06 -7.17
C TRP A 81 -2.68 -16.42 -7.61
N ASP A 82 -3.53 -16.77 -6.65
CA ASP A 82 -4.89 -17.25 -6.92
C ASP A 82 -5.79 -16.12 -7.45
N ASN A 83 -5.75 -14.93 -6.84
CA ASN A 83 -6.72 -13.86 -7.11
C ASN A 83 -6.26 -12.83 -8.15
N VAL A 84 -4.95 -12.76 -8.46
CA VAL A 84 -4.39 -11.75 -9.38
C VAL A 84 -3.67 -12.42 -10.53
N PHE A 85 -2.64 -13.21 -10.24
CA PHE A 85 -1.73 -13.72 -11.28
C PHE A 85 -2.40 -14.76 -12.19
N SER A 86 -3.15 -15.70 -11.61
CA SER A 86 -3.86 -16.73 -12.39
C SER A 86 -4.85 -16.11 -13.39
N HIS A 87 -5.58 -15.09 -12.97
CA HIS A 87 -6.48 -14.33 -13.87
C HIS A 87 -5.70 -13.55 -14.94
N PHE A 88 -4.59 -12.91 -14.58
CA PHE A 88 -3.73 -12.22 -15.53
C PHE A 88 -3.26 -13.14 -16.67
N ILE A 89 -2.82 -14.36 -16.35
CA ILE A 89 -2.40 -15.35 -17.36
C ILE A 89 -3.58 -15.80 -18.24
N GLU A 90 -4.75 -16.02 -17.65
CA GLU A 90 -5.94 -16.43 -18.40
C GLU A 90 -6.39 -15.37 -19.41
N GLU A 91 -6.41 -14.10 -19.02
CA GLU A 91 -6.73 -12.98 -19.91
C GLU A 91 -5.71 -12.84 -21.04
N LEU A 92 -4.42 -13.03 -20.76
CA LEU A 92 -3.38 -13.03 -21.80
C LEU A 92 -3.58 -14.15 -22.82
N LYS A 93 -3.95 -15.36 -22.38
CA LYS A 93 -4.26 -16.49 -23.28
C LYS A 93 -5.45 -16.20 -24.20
N GLN A 94 -6.38 -15.36 -23.76
CA GLN A 94 -7.53 -14.91 -24.55
C GLN A 94 -7.19 -13.73 -25.48
N GLY A 95 -5.95 -13.23 -25.46
CA GLY A 95 -5.51 -12.10 -26.28
C GLY A 95 -5.90 -10.73 -25.71
N HIS A 96 -6.33 -10.66 -24.45
CA HIS A 96 -6.61 -9.40 -23.77
C HIS A 96 -5.32 -8.82 -23.14
N THR A 97 -5.37 -7.52 -22.82
CA THR A 97 -4.31 -6.83 -22.06
C THR A 97 -4.83 -6.50 -20.66
N PRO A 98 -4.77 -7.45 -19.71
CA PRO A 98 -5.24 -7.24 -18.34
C PRO A 98 -4.35 -6.25 -17.59
N ASN A 99 -4.93 -5.53 -16.63
CA ASN A 99 -4.20 -4.67 -15.70
C ASN A 99 -4.24 -5.28 -14.29
N PRO A 100 -3.17 -5.98 -13.88
CA PRO A 100 -3.15 -6.71 -12.61
C PRO A 100 -3.03 -5.79 -11.39
N ASP A 101 -2.65 -4.52 -11.55
CA ASP A 101 -2.59 -3.57 -10.43
C ASP A 101 -3.98 -3.22 -9.89
N ILE A 102 -4.99 -3.16 -10.77
CA ILE A 102 -6.40 -2.98 -10.37
C ILE A 102 -6.86 -4.15 -9.49
N LEU A 103 -6.51 -5.38 -9.88
CA LEU A 103 -6.84 -6.58 -9.10
C LEU A 103 -6.03 -6.68 -7.81
N CYS A 104 -4.76 -6.31 -7.83
CA CYS A 104 -3.94 -6.24 -6.62
C CYS A 104 -4.56 -5.27 -5.59
N ASN A 105 -5.03 -4.10 -6.03
CA ASN A 105 -5.74 -3.20 -5.14
C ASN A 105 -7.05 -3.81 -4.63
N ARG A 106 -7.89 -4.35 -5.52
CA ARG A 106 -9.21 -4.89 -5.16
C ARG A 106 -9.14 -6.13 -4.27
N GLU A 107 -8.35 -7.11 -4.66
CA GLU A 107 -8.33 -8.44 -4.04
C GLU A 107 -7.30 -8.58 -2.92
N ILE A 108 -6.17 -7.86 -3.01
CA ILE A 108 -5.08 -8.00 -2.04
C ILE A 108 -5.08 -6.85 -1.05
N LYS A 109 -4.83 -5.62 -1.49
CA LYS A 109 -4.67 -4.48 -0.58
C LYS A 109 -5.96 -4.13 0.17
N PHE A 110 -7.08 -3.99 -0.56
CA PHE A 110 -8.35 -3.54 0.00
C PHE A 110 -9.33 -4.66 0.36
N LYS A 111 -8.88 -5.91 0.30
CA LYS A 111 -9.64 -7.08 0.77
C LYS A 111 -8.81 -7.90 1.75
N VAL A 112 -7.83 -8.67 1.29
CA VAL A 112 -7.02 -9.55 2.18
C VAL A 112 -6.25 -8.77 3.24
N MET A 113 -5.50 -7.72 2.87
CA MET A 113 -4.76 -6.88 3.82
C MET A 113 -5.69 -6.08 4.74
N LEU A 114 -6.81 -5.57 4.22
CA LEU A 114 -7.81 -4.89 5.04
C LEU A 114 -8.40 -5.85 6.09
N ASP A 115 -8.84 -7.04 5.68
CA ASP A 115 -9.39 -8.03 6.60
C ASP A 115 -8.35 -8.43 7.66
N LYS A 116 -7.08 -8.57 7.27
CA LYS A 116 -5.99 -8.83 8.22
C LYS A 116 -5.78 -7.67 9.20
N ALA A 117 -5.83 -6.43 8.73
CA ALA A 117 -5.74 -5.24 9.59
C ALA A 117 -6.89 -5.19 10.61
N LEU A 118 -8.12 -5.44 10.16
CA LEU A 118 -9.29 -5.47 11.03
C LEU A 118 -9.20 -6.60 12.08
N GLN A 119 -8.69 -7.78 11.70
CA GLN A 119 -8.43 -8.88 12.64
C GLN A 119 -7.39 -8.52 13.71
N LEU A 120 -6.45 -7.63 13.41
CA LEU A 120 -5.47 -7.10 14.37
C LEU A 120 -6.04 -5.96 15.23
N GLY A 121 -7.33 -5.64 15.11
CA GLY A 121 -7.99 -4.60 15.88
C GLY A 121 -7.85 -3.19 15.30
N ALA A 122 -7.42 -3.05 14.04
CA ALA A 122 -7.37 -1.74 13.39
C ALA A 122 -8.77 -1.20 13.12
N ASP A 123 -8.94 0.11 13.24
CA ASP A 123 -10.14 0.82 12.81
C ASP A 123 -10.11 1.12 11.30
N PHE A 124 -8.91 1.35 10.76
CA PHE A 124 -8.67 1.77 9.38
C PHE A 124 -7.42 1.12 8.77
N LEU A 125 -7.40 1.06 7.43
CA LEU A 125 -6.24 0.74 6.62
C LEU A 125 -5.81 2.00 5.84
N ALA A 126 -4.56 2.41 5.97
CA ALA A 126 -3.97 3.48 5.19
C ALA A 126 -3.00 2.94 4.14
N THR A 127 -2.87 3.66 3.03
CA THR A 127 -1.88 3.36 1.98
C THR A 127 -1.26 4.64 1.45
N GLY A 128 -0.07 4.53 0.86
CA GLY A 128 0.59 5.63 0.16
C GLY A 128 0.05 5.89 -1.24
N HIS A 129 -1.24 5.72 -1.49
CA HIS A 129 -1.83 6.05 -2.79
C HIS A 129 -2.15 7.55 -2.90
N TYR A 130 -1.86 8.12 -4.06
CA TYR A 130 -2.22 9.49 -4.43
C TYR A 130 -3.68 9.54 -4.89
N CYS A 131 -4.59 9.38 -3.96
CA CYS A 131 -6.03 9.57 -4.15
C CYS A 131 -6.63 10.08 -2.85
N ARG A 132 -7.90 10.44 -2.85
CA ARG A 132 -8.60 10.93 -1.66
C ARG A 132 -9.90 10.20 -1.50
N ASN A 133 -10.47 10.29 -0.30
CA ASN A 133 -11.84 9.86 -0.08
C ASN A 133 -12.63 10.94 0.66
N TYR A 134 -13.94 10.93 0.44
CA TYR A 134 -14.87 11.81 1.11
C TYR A 134 -16.02 10.99 1.66
N LEU A 135 -16.22 11.08 2.98
CA LEU A 135 -17.36 10.44 3.64
C LEU A 135 -18.58 11.34 3.46
N ALA A 136 -19.47 10.96 2.55
CA ALA A 136 -20.80 11.54 2.44
C ALA A 136 -21.76 10.85 3.44
N GLU A 137 -23.00 11.33 3.53
CA GLU A 137 -23.98 10.85 4.50
C GLU A 137 -24.28 9.34 4.40
N SER A 138 -24.33 8.79 3.18
CA SER A 138 -24.75 7.40 2.91
C SER A 138 -23.68 6.51 2.28
N HIS A 139 -22.59 7.08 1.79
CA HIS A 139 -21.53 6.37 1.09
C HIS A 139 -20.21 7.12 1.16
N THR A 140 -19.13 6.45 0.81
CA THR A 140 -17.81 7.07 0.69
C THR A 140 -17.46 7.22 -0.79
N GLN A 141 -16.99 8.41 -1.17
CA GLN A 141 -16.61 8.73 -2.54
C GLN A 141 -15.10 8.60 -2.70
N LEU A 142 -14.66 7.98 -3.79
CA LEU A 142 -13.25 7.99 -4.20
C LEU A 142 -13.03 9.26 -5.04
N LEU A 143 -12.05 10.06 -4.64
CA LEU A 143 -11.70 11.31 -5.29
C LEU A 143 -10.28 11.24 -5.84
N LYS A 144 -10.01 12.02 -6.88
CA LYS A 144 -8.65 12.18 -7.41
C LYS A 144 -7.71 12.80 -6.39
N GLY A 145 -6.44 12.40 -6.45
CA GLY A 145 -5.35 13.09 -5.76
C GLY A 145 -5.17 14.52 -6.27
N LEU A 146 -4.61 15.40 -5.44
CA LEU A 146 -4.35 16.79 -5.83
C LEU A 146 -3.13 16.96 -6.74
N ASP A 147 -2.27 15.95 -6.84
CA ASP A 147 -1.20 15.85 -7.85
C ASP A 147 -1.75 15.13 -9.10
N PRO A 148 -2.08 15.85 -10.19
CA PRO A 148 -2.65 15.23 -11.38
C PRO A 148 -1.66 14.27 -12.07
N GLY A 149 -0.35 14.51 -11.91
CA GLY A 149 0.69 13.67 -12.50
C GLY A 149 0.97 12.39 -11.71
N LYS A 150 0.36 12.26 -10.53
CA LYS A 150 0.48 11.10 -9.65
C LYS A 150 -0.85 10.49 -9.24
N ASP A 151 -1.99 11.08 -9.60
CA ASP A 151 -3.30 10.55 -9.26
C ASP A 151 -3.39 9.05 -9.55
N GLN A 152 -3.74 8.29 -8.52
CA GLN A 152 -3.85 6.84 -8.55
C GLN A 152 -5.29 6.36 -8.42
N SER A 153 -6.28 7.28 -8.43
CA SER A 153 -7.70 6.93 -8.34
C SER A 153 -8.13 5.90 -9.40
N TYR A 154 -7.52 5.95 -10.60
CA TYR A 154 -7.71 4.96 -11.66
C TYR A 154 -7.48 3.53 -11.17
N PHE A 155 -6.40 3.24 -10.44
CA PHE A 155 -6.10 1.88 -10.00
C PHE A 155 -6.99 1.39 -8.86
N LEU A 156 -7.81 2.28 -8.27
CA LEU A 156 -8.67 2.01 -7.13
C LEU A 156 -10.16 2.00 -7.50
N TYR A 157 -10.52 2.14 -8.78
CA TYR A 157 -11.94 2.24 -9.18
C TYR A 157 -12.79 1.03 -8.73
N ALA A 158 -12.16 -0.14 -8.57
CA ALA A 158 -12.84 -1.39 -8.30
C ALA A 158 -12.94 -1.75 -6.80
N ILE A 159 -12.46 -0.89 -5.89
CA ILE A 159 -12.54 -1.17 -4.45
C ILE A 159 -13.99 -1.04 -3.95
N SER A 160 -14.38 -1.91 -3.02
CA SER A 160 -15.74 -1.90 -2.47
C SER A 160 -15.99 -0.70 -1.56
N GLN A 161 -17.27 -0.31 -1.38
CA GLN A 161 -17.67 0.72 -0.41
C GLN A 161 -17.23 0.35 1.02
N ARG A 162 -17.32 -0.92 1.40
CA ARG A 162 -16.82 -1.42 2.69
C ARG A 162 -15.34 -1.09 2.88
N ALA A 163 -14.54 -1.34 1.84
CA ALA A 163 -13.11 -1.08 1.91
C ALA A 163 -12.79 0.42 1.88
N LEU A 164 -13.42 1.17 1.00
CA LEU A 164 -13.23 2.62 0.86
C LEU A 164 -13.62 3.39 2.13
N HIS A 165 -14.68 2.95 2.83
CA HIS A 165 -15.11 3.52 4.11
C HIS A 165 -14.08 3.32 5.23
N ARG A 166 -13.24 2.28 5.11
CA ARG A 166 -12.16 1.95 6.06
C ARG A 166 -10.78 2.37 5.57
N ALA A 167 -10.69 2.99 4.39
CA ALA A 167 -9.44 3.41 3.80
C ALA A 167 -9.05 4.83 4.23
N LEU A 168 -7.75 5.07 4.38
CA LEU A 168 -7.17 6.40 4.53
C LEU A 168 -6.08 6.63 3.48
N PHE A 169 -6.02 7.84 2.94
CA PHE A 169 -5.04 8.25 1.93
C PHE A 169 -4.32 9.54 2.36
N PRO A 170 -3.38 9.45 3.32
CA PRO A 170 -2.83 10.64 3.99
C PRO A 170 -2.12 11.61 3.05
N ILE A 171 -1.53 11.11 1.97
CA ILE A 171 -0.79 11.91 0.99
C ILE A 171 -1.63 12.40 -0.19
N GLY A 172 -2.93 12.08 -0.22
CA GLY A 172 -3.81 12.41 -1.34
C GLY A 172 -3.97 13.90 -1.63
N ASN A 173 -3.73 14.75 -0.64
CA ASN A 173 -3.76 16.21 -0.75
C ASN A 173 -2.38 16.82 -1.05
N LEU A 174 -1.33 16.03 -1.24
CA LEU A 174 0.04 16.51 -1.41
C LEU A 174 0.55 16.25 -2.83
N GLN A 175 1.37 17.17 -3.32
CA GLN A 175 2.23 16.96 -4.47
C GLN A 175 3.34 15.96 -4.13
N LYS A 176 3.83 15.21 -5.11
CA LYS A 176 4.96 14.29 -4.90
C LYS A 176 6.22 14.98 -4.37
N SER A 177 6.45 16.23 -4.79
CA SER A 177 7.56 17.05 -4.30
C SER A 177 7.44 17.32 -2.80
N GLU A 178 6.23 17.64 -2.32
CA GLU A 178 5.95 17.88 -0.90
C GLU A 178 6.15 16.61 -0.08
N VAL A 179 5.71 15.45 -0.58
CA VAL A 179 5.96 14.16 0.09
C VAL A 179 7.45 13.89 0.24
N ARG A 180 8.26 14.10 -0.82
CA ARG A 180 9.71 13.94 -0.72
C ARG A 180 10.34 14.94 0.25
N GLU A 181 9.85 16.17 0.27
CA GLU A 181 10.34 17.19 1.18
C GLU A 181 10.04 16.86 2.65
N ILE A 182 8.84 16.37 2.94
CA ILE A 182 8.48 15.88 4.28
C ILE A 182 9.42 14.75 4.69
N ALA A 183 9.68 13.79 3.79
CA ALA A 183 10.59 12.68 4.08
C ALA A 183 12.02 13.16 4.37
N ARG A 184 12.54 14.13 3.62
CA ARG A 184 13.86 14.73 3.87
C ARG A 184 13.94 15.47 5.19
N LYS A 185 12.93 16.31 5.49
CA LYS A 185 12.86 17.09 6.74
C LYS A 185 12.89 16.21 7.99
N HIS A 186 12.30 15.02 7.90
CA HIS A 186 12.27 14.04 8.99
C HIS A 186 13.41 13.01 8.91
N GLY A 187 14.36 13.17 7.98
CA GLY A 187 15.50 12.28 7.84
C GLY A 187 15.12 10.84 7.51
N LEU A 188 13.95 10.59 6.89
CA LEU A 188 13.51 9.24 6.58
C LEU A 188 14.49 8.58 5.61
N SER A 189 14.90 7.35 5.92
CA SER A 189 15.86 6.57 5.11
C SER A 189 15.39 6.36 3.66
N THR A 190 14.08 6.40 3.42
CA THR A 190 13.46 6.25 2.10
C THR A 190 13.35 7.54 1.29
N SER A 191 13.76 8.71 1.82
CA SER A 191 13.59 10.03 1.22
C SER A 191 14.13 10.16 -0.22
N GLU A 192 15.32 9.62 -0.45
CA GLU A 192 16.00 9.65 -1.76
C GLU A 192 15.81 8.36 -2.57
N LYS A 193 15.04 7.40 -2.06
CA LYS A 193 14.77 6.16 -2.80
C LYS A 193 14.02 6.49 -4.09
N LYS A 194 14.53 5.98 -5.21
CA LYS A 194 13.84 6.09 -6.51
C LYS A 194 12.57 5.24 -6.46
N ILE A 195 11.52 5.70 -7.13
CA ILE A 195 10.31 4.90 -7.30
C ILE A 195 10.69 3.71 -8.17
N VAL A 196 10.65 2.51 -7.61
CA VAL A 196 10.54 1.30 -8.43
C VAL A 196 9.10 1.27 -8.90
N ARG A 197 8.87 1.28 -10.23
CA ARG A 197 7.54 1.08 -10.77
C ARG A 197 7.14 -0.36 -10.43
N VAL A 198 6.38 -0.53 -9.36
CA VAL A 198 5.65 -1.77 -9.07
C VAL A 198 4.40 -1.78 -9.95
N SER A 199 4.59 -1.67 -11.26
CA SER A 199 3.73 -2.42 -12.16
C SER A 199 4.11 -3.86 -11.90
N VAL A 200 3.13 -4.73 -11.61
CA VAL A 200 3.31 -6.18 -11.48
C VAL A 200 4.50 -6.60 -12.30
N LEU A 201 5.52 -7.15 -11.63
CA LEU A 201 6.70 -7.66 -12.28
C LEU A 201 6.23 -8.49 -13.46
N LEU A 202 6.36 -7.94 -14.65
CA LEU A 202 6.45 -8.71 -15.86
C LEU A 202 7.81 -9.39 -15.70
N VAL A 203 7.78 -10.51 -15.01
CA VAL A 203 8.88 -11.45 -14.92
C VAL A 203 9.21 -11.78 -16.37
N LYS A 204 10.33 -11.23 -16.86
CA LYS A 204 10.83 -11.53 -18.20
C LYS A 204 11.02 -13.03 -18.41
N GLU A 205 11.20 -13.79 -17.33
CA GLU A 205 11.45 -15.23 -17.37
C GLU A 205 10.17 -16.07 -17.46
N THR A 206 9.06 -15.67 -16.82
CA THR A 206 7.83 -16.49 -16.82
C THR A 206 7.08 -16.45 -18.15
N LEU A 207 7.25 -15.40 -18.96
CA LEU A 207 6.64 -15.35 -20.31
C LEU A 207 7.36 -16.24 -21.33
N ASN A 208 8.61 -16.63 -21.10
CA ASN A 208 9.36 -17.50 -22.01
C ASN A 208 9.02 -18.99 -21.83
N SER A 209 8.18 -19.32 -20.84
CA SER A 209 7.77 -20.70 -20.53
C SER A 209 6.30 -21.00 -20.88
N PHE A 210 5.63 -20.06 -21.58
CA PHE A 210 4.29 -20.22 -22.15
C PHE A 210 4.31 -20.09 -23.67
#